data_AF-A0A2D4HRB8-F1
#
_entry.id   AF-A0A2D4HRB8-F1
#
_cell.length_a   1.000
_cell.length_b   1.000
_cell.length_c   1.000
_cell.angle_alpha   90.00
_cell.angle_beta   90.00
_cell.angle_gamma   90.00
#
_symmetry.space_group_name_H-M   'P 1'
#
loop_
_entity.id
_entity.type
_entity.pdbx_description
1 polymer ?
#
loop_
_entity_poly.entity_id
_entity_poly.type
_entity_poly.pdbx_seq_one_letter_code
_entity_poly.pdbx_strand_id
1 'polypeptide(L)'
;KQTGTFFHMWCLCPKAKTFWNKIKIWLQEIMKKKIELKQEMFLLGIIRGEYKKEIEYLIIHILTVARITYAQNWKAEGNPTDNMLIRKIMDCVEMNKLTIELQEKEKTM
;
A
#
# COMPACT_ATOMS: atom_id res chain seq x y z
N LYS A 1 5.05 -18.35 21.99
CA LYS A 1 4.09 -17.95 20.93
C LYS A 1 3.48 -16.61 21.33
N GLN A 2 3.68 -15.53 20.56
CA GLN A 2 2.96 -14.29 20.82
C GLN A 2 1.50 -14.43 20.37
N THR A 3 0.59 -13.97 21.21
CA THR A 3 -0.87 -13.99 21.04
C THR A 3 -1.27 -13.30 19.72
N GLY A 4 -2.31 -13.80 19.05
CA GLY A 4 -2.83 -13.27 17.79
C GLY A 4 -3.56 -11.93 17.93
N THR A 5 -2.87 -10.91 18.44
CA THR A 5 -3.36 -9.53 18.43
C THR A 5 -3.41 -9.01 16.99
N PHE A 6 -4.26 -8.01 16.73
CA PHE A 6 -4.27 -7.33 15.43
C PHE A 6 -2.88 -6.84 15.04
N PHE A 7 -2.13 -6.27 15.98
CA PHE A 7 -0.76 -5.83 15.75
C PHE A 7 0.19 -6.99 15.36
N HIS A 8 0.07 -8.15 16.01
CA HIS A 8 0.87 -9.31 15.67
C HIS A 8 0.53 -9.85 14.27
N MET A 9 -0.76 -10.02 13.98
CA MET A 9 -1.24 -10.63 12.74
C MET A 9 -1.00 -9.76 11.50
N TRP A 10 -1.04 -8.43 11.68
CA TRP A 10 -0.90 -7.48 10.58
C TRP A 10 0.52 -6.95 10.41
N CYS A 11 1.41 -7.09 11.41
CA CYS A 11 2.73 -6.48 11.34
C CYS A 11 3.87 -7.34 11.89
N LEU A 12 3.73 -7.95 13.07
CA LEU A 12 4.87 -8.60 13.73
C LEU A 12 5.12 -10.05 13.31
N CYS A 13 4.10 -10.77 12.84
CA CYS A 13 4.26 -12.17 12.47
C CYS A 13 5.21 -12.30 11.26
N PRO A 14 5.98 -13.41 11.15
CA PRO A 14 6.97 -13.57 10.09
C PRO A 14 6.38 -13.39 8.68
N LYS A 15 5.17 -13.91 8.47
CA LYS A 15 4.44 -13.80 7.20
C LYS A 15 4.14 -12.34 6.83
N ALA A 16 3.61 -11.55 7.79
CA ALA A 16 3.35 -10.12 7.60
C ALA A 16 4.66 -9.35 7.35
N LYS A 17 5.72 -9.64 8.11
CA LYS A 17 7.03 -9.01 7.92
C LYS A 17 7.59 -9.24 6.51
N THR A 18 7.49 -10.46 5.99
CA THR A 18 7.92 -10.77 4.62
C THR A 18 7.15 -9.96 3.59
N PHE A 19 5.82 -9.86 3.74
CA PHE A 19 4.99 -9.06 2.85
C PHE A 19 5.37 -7.57 2.90
N TRP A 20 5.43 -6.97 4.08
CA TRP A 20 5.73 -5.54 4.24
C TRP A 20 7.16 -5.18 3.85
N ASN A 21 8.13 -6.08 4.07
CA ASN A 21 9.50 -5.87 3.60
C ASN A 21 9.58 -5.83 2.08
N LYS A 22 8.78 -6.63 1.37
CA LYS A 22 8.68 -6.55 -0.10
C LYS A 22 8.13 -5.20 -0.55
N ILE A 23 7.03 -4.74 0.05
CA ILE A 23 6.45 -3.42 -0.27
C ILE A 23 7.45 -2.30 0.01
N LYS A 24 8.23 -2.41 1.09
CA LYS A 24 9.33 -1.48 1.38
C LYS A 24 10.37 -1.42 0.27
N ILE A 25 10.84 -2.58 -0.21
CA ILE A 25 11.84 -2.65 -1.27
C ILE A 25 11.29 -1.98 -2.54
N TRP A 26 10.07 -2.31 -2.95
CA TRP A 26 9.42 -1.68 -4.11
C TRP A 26 9.37 -0.15 -3.99
N LEU A 27 8.92 0.38 -2.84
CA LEU A 27 8.88 1.82 -2.61
C LEU A 27 10.28 2.46 -2.66
N GLN A 28 11.29 1.81 -2.09
CA GLN A 28 12.67 2.29 -2.11
C GLN A 28 13.25 2.33 -3.53
N GLU A 29 12.97 1.30 -4.34
CA GLU A 29 13.38 1.22 -5.75
C GLU A 29 12.72 2.30 -6.60
N ILE A 30 11.40 2.46 -6.48
CA ILE A 30 10.61 3.46 -7.22
C ILE A 30 11.08 4.89 -6.87
N MET A 31 11.30 5.15 -5.58
CA MET A 31 11.69 6.48 -5.10
C MET A 31 13.19 6.75 -5.22
N LYS A 32 14.00 5.73 -5.51
CA LYS A 32 15.48 5.77 -5.49
C LYS A 32 16.04 6.35 -4.18
N LYS A 33 15.36 6.11 -3.06
CA LYS A 33 15.72 6.62 -1.72
C LYS A 33 15.47 5.57 -0.65
N LYS A 34 16.30 5.56 0.38
CA LYS A 34 16.03 4.75 1.57
C LYS A 34 14.86 5.35 2.34
N ILE A 35 13.84 4.54 2.57
CA ILE A 35 12.68 4.87 3.38
C ILE A 35 12.76 4.06 4.68
N GLU A 36 12.64 4.75 5.82
CA GLU A 36 12.34 4.12 7.09
C GLU A 36 10.83 3.92 7.17
N LEU A 37 10.40 2.70 6.84
CA LEU A 37 8.99 2.36 6.85
C LEU A 37 8.58 1.93 8.25
N LYS A 38 7.93 2.85 8.98
CA LYS A 38 7.40 2.61 10.32
C LYS A 38 6.04 1.90 10.28
N GLN A 39 5.64 1.32 11.40
CA GLN A 39 4.43 0.48 11.46
C GLN A 39 3.16 1.31 11.25
N GLU A 40 3.14 2.55 11.73
CA GLU A 40 2.07 3.52 11.52
C GLU A 40 1.88 3.83 10.03
N MET A 41 2.97 3.82 9.26
CA MET A 41 2.93 4.03 7.82
C MET A 41 2.28 2.84 7.12
N PHE A 42 2.64 1.61 7.49
CA PHE A 42 2.06 0.40 6.89
C PHE A 42 0.63 0.12 7.31
N LEU A 43 0.29 0.36 8.58
CA LEU A 43 -1.02 0.01 9.11
C LEU A 43 -2.03 1.15 8.88
N LEU A 44 -1.61 2.38 9.14
CA LEU A 44 -2.50 3.54 9.17
C LEU A 44 -2.32 4.44 7.95
N GLY A 45 -1.26 4.27 7.15
CA GLY A 45 -0.95 5.17 6.04
C GLY A 45 -0.43 6.53 6.50
N ILE A 46 0.00 6.65 7.76
CA ILE A 46 0.54 7.88 8.31
C ILE A 46 1.99 8.02 7.89
N ILE A 47 2.25 8.93 6.95
CA ILE A 47 3.61 9.25 6.49
C ILE A 47 4.16 10.33 7.41
N ARG A 48 5.31 10.06 8.03
CA ARG A 48 6.05 11.03 8.84
C ARG A 48 7.36 11.34 8.13
N GLY A 49 7.43 12.49 7.46
CA GLY A 49 8.62 12.94 6.75
C GLY A 49 8.30 13.99 5.70
N GLU A 50 9.31 14.74 5.29
CA GLU A 50 9.19 15.75 4.23
C GLU A 50 9.40 15.08 2.86
N TYR A 51 8.29 14.72 2.21
CA TYR A 51 8.27 14.23 0.84
C TYR A 51 7.66 15.27 -0.09
N LYS A 52 8.07 15.28 -1.36
CA LYS A 52 7.33 16.01 -2.39
C LYS A 52 5.92 15.41 -2.50
N LYS A 53 4.92 16.24 -2.77
CA LYS A 53 3.50 15.84 -2.79
C LYS A 53 3.23 14.66 -3.74
N GLU A 54 3.91 14.62 -4.88
CA GLU A 54 3.76 13.54 -5.87
C GLU A 54 4.28 12.20 -5.33
N ILE A 55 5.39 12.24 -4.59
CA ILE A 55 5.99 11.07 -3.96
C ILE A 55 5.13 10.59 -2.80
N GLU A 56 4.63 11.52 -1.97
CA GLU A 56 3.71 11.20 -0.89
C GLU A 56 2.45 10.53 -1.42
N TYR A 57 1.86 11.07 -2.49
CA TYR A 57 0.70 10.49 -3.16
C TYR A 57 0.97 9.05 -3.62
N LEU A 58 2.11 8.83 -4.28
CA LEU A 58 2.52 7.50 -4.76
C LEU A 58 2.65 6.50 -3.61
N ILE A 59 3.29 6.90 -2.52
CA ILE A 59 3.44 6.05 -1.34
C ILE A 59 2.08 5.69 -0.74
N ILE A 60 1.19 6.69 -0.54
CA ILE A 60 -0.14 6.48 0.03
C ILE A 60 -0.94 5.49 -0.83
N HIS A 61 -0.89 5.62 -2.15
CA HIS A 61 -1.64 4.75 -3.06
C HIS A 61 -1.13 3.31 -3.00
N ILE A 62 0.18 3.12 -3.11
CA ILE A 62 0.79 1.78 -3.03
C ILE A 62 0.50 1.12 -1.68
N LEU A 63 0.67 1.86 -0.57
CA LEU A 63 0.37 1.33 0.77
C LEU A 63 -1.11 1.02 0.95
N THR A 64 -2.00 1.80 0.37
CA THR A 64 -3.45 1.55 0.43
C THR A 64 -3.81 0.27 -0.30
N VAL A 65 -3.31 0.09 -1.53
CA VAL A 65 -3.52 -1.15 -2.28
C VAL A 65 -2.90 -2.35 -1.55
N ALA A 66 -1.68 -2.20 -1.01
CA ALA A 66 -1.02 -3.27 -0.26
C ALA A 66 -1.84 -3.68 0.98
N ARG A 67 -2.34 -2.72 1.76
CA ARG A 67 -3.19 -2.96 2.93
C ARG A 67 -4.47 -3.71 2.55
N ILE A 68 -5.19 -3.24 1.54
CA ILE A 68 -6.44 -3.87 1.09
C ILE A 68 -6.16 -5.29 0.60
N THR A 69 -5.11 -5.48 -0.20
CA THR A 69 -4.77 -6.78 -0.75
C THR A 69 -4.38 -7.76 0.36
N TYR A 70 -3.56 -7.33 1.32
CA TYR A 70 -3.20 -8.13 2.48
C TYR A 70 -4.45 -8.48 3.30
N ALA A 71 -5.29 -7.49 3.58
CA ALA A 71 -6.56 -7.66 4.30
C ALA A 71 -7.48 -8.68 3.63
N GLN A 72 -7.57 -8.69 2.30
CA GLN A 72 -8.41 -9.62 1.56
C GLN A 72 -7.87 -11.06 1.59
N ASN A 73 -6.56 -11.23 1.75
CA ASN A 73 -5.88 -12.52 1.72
C ASN A 73 -5.36 -12.98 3.07
N TRP A 74 -5.73 -12.30 4.17
CA TRP A 74 -5.19 -12.55 5.51
C TRP A 74 -5.40 -13.97 6.03
N LYS A 75 -6.45 -14.66 5.55
CA LYS A 75 -6.75 -16.06 5.88
C LYS A 75 -6.15 -17.08 4.90
N ALA A 76 -5.60 -16.64 3.77
CA ALA A 76 -5.00 -17.55 2.80
C ALA A 76 -3.69 -18.15 3.37
N GLU A 77 -3.27 -19.32 2.88
CA GLU A 77 -2.04 -19.97 3.34
C GLU A 77 -0.79 -19.13 3.01
N GLY A 78 -0.77 -18.49 1.83
CA GLY A 78 0.32 -17.66 1.33
C GLY A 78 0.13 -16.15 1.52
N ASN A 79 1.18 -15.37 1.24
CA ASN A 79 1.08 -13.92 1.06
C ASN A 79 0.49 -13.60 -0.32
N PRO A 80 -0.12 -12.42 -0.52
CA PRO A 80 -0.51 -11.97 -1.85
C PRO A 80 0.66 -11.97 -2.83
N THR A 81 0.40 -12.41 -4.06
CA THR A 81 1.42 -12.42 -5.12
C THR A 81 1.67 -11.02 -5.67
N ASP A 82 2.81 -10.85 -6.33
CA ASP A 82 3.23 -9.60 -6.99
C ASP A 82 2.21 -9.18 -8.04
N ASN A 83 1.78 -10.12 -8.90
CA ASN A 83 0.78 -9.85 -9.93
C ASN A 83 -0.56 -9.38 -9.36
N MET A 84 -1.00 -9.93 -8.22
CA MET A 84 -2.22 -9.48 -7.56
C MET A 84 -2.13 -8.02 -7.11
N LEU A 85 -0.98 -7.63 -6.54
CA LEU A 85 -0.74 -6.26 -6.11
C LEU A 85 -0.64 -5.31 -7.31
N ILE A 86 0.15 -5.66 -8.32
CA ILE A 86 0.36 -4.84 -9.52
C ILE A 86 -0.98 -4.60 -10.22
N ARG A 87 -1.78 -5.67 -10.40
CA ARG A 87 -3.11 -5.55 -11.03
C ARG A 87 -4.01 -4.59 -10.25
N LYS A 88 -4.09 -4.74 -8.92
CA LYS A 88 -4.88 -3.83 -8.09
C LYS A 88 -4.38 -2.39 -8.11
N ILE A 89 -3.07 -2.17 -8.22
CA ILE A 89 -2.50 -0.81 -8.40
C ILE A 89 -2.97 -0.23 -9.72
N MET A 90 -2.91 -1.01 -10.82
CA MET A 90 -3.37 -0.59 -12.13
C MET A 90 -4.87 -0.28 -12.13
N ASP A 91 -5.69 -1.14 -11.53
CA ASP A 91 -7.14 -0.95 -11.39
C ASP A 91 -7.43 0.38 -10.65
N CYS A 92 -6.71 0.67 -9.56
CA CYS A 92 -6.85 1.94 -8.83
C CYS A 92 -6.45 3.16 -9.68
N VAL A 93 -5.37 3.06 -10.46
CA VAL A 93 -4.94 4.16 -11.34
C VAL A 93 -5.96 4.41 -12.44
N GLU A 94 -6.51 3.35 -13.04
CA GLU A 94 -7.55 3.43 -14.06
C GLU A 94 -8.84 4.07 -13.51
N MET A 95 -9.31 3.60 -12.35
CA MET A 95 -10.47 4.20 -11.66
C MET A 95 -10.26 5.68 -11.33
N ASN A 96 -9.04 6.07 -10.92
CA ASN A 96 -8.74 7.47 -10.62
C ASN A 96 -8.81 8.34 -11.88
N LYS A 97 -8.34 7.84 -13.03
CA LYS A 97 -8.46 8.56 -14.32
C LYS A 97 -9.93 8.80 -14.68
N LEU A 98 -10.76 7.76 -14.61
CA LEU A 98 -12.20 7.87 -14.87
C LEU A 98 -12.88 8.86 -13.92
N THR A 99 -12.47 8.87 -12.65
CA THR A 99 -13.01 9.81 -11.64
C THR A 99 -12.69 11.27 -12.02
N ILE A 100 -11.47 11.55 -12.49
CA ILE A 100 -11.07 12.89 -12.95
C ILE A 100 -11.91 13.31 -14.17
N GLU A 101 -12.04 12.44 -15.16
CA GLU A 101 -12.84 12.72 -16.37
C GLU A 101 -14.31 13.04 -16.04
N LEU A 102 -14.91 12.30 -15.11
CA LEU A 102 -16.29 12.56 -14.65
C LEU A 102 -16.41 13.92 -13.95
N GLN A 103 -15.45 14.26 -13.06
CA GLN A 103 -15.43 15.55 -12.37
C GLN A 103 -15.23 16.73 -13.33
N GLU A 104 -14.45 16.56 -14.39
CA GLU A 104 -14.27 17.58 -15.43
C GLU A 104 -15.57 17.80 -16.21
N LYS A 105 -16.28 16.73 -16.57
CA LYS A 105 -17.59 16.83 -17.24
C LYS A 105 -18.61 17.57 -16.38
N GLU A 106 -18.71 17.25 -15.09
CA GLU A 106 -19.63 17.93 -14.17
C GLU A 106 -19.35 19.45 -14.06
N LYS A 107 -18.09 19.88 -14.14
CA LYS A 107 -17.72 21.30 -14.12
C LYS A 107 -18.08 22.06 -15.41
N THR A 108 -18.24 21.33 -16.52
CA THR A 108 -18.59 21.90 -17.83
C THR A 108 -20.09 21.90 -18.13
N MET A 109 -20.89 21.27 -17.26
CA MET A 109 -22.35 21.30 -17.26
C MET A 109 -22.90 22.44 -16.42
#